data_AF-Q9KBB6-F1
#
_entry.id   AF-Q9KBB6-F1
#
_cell.length_a   1.000
_cell.length_b   1.000
_cell.length_c   1.000
_cell.angle_alpha   90.00
_cell.angle_beta   90.00
_cell.angle_gamma   90.00
#
_symmetry.space_group_name_H-M   'P 1'
#
loop_
_entity.id
_entity.type
_entity.pdbx_description
1 polymer ?
#
loop_
_entity_poly.entity_id
_entity_poly.type
_entity_poly.pdbx_seq_one_letter_code
_entity_poly.pdbx_strand_id
1 'polypeptide(L)'
;MSMRKTLSIVLLFVVIITSFRVIWYISLLPLHQPFAEQGVLDLSEFSLSDKDSVVLDGEWSFYPNAFATTEDQLIGQEEKTIKVPLGWNKVSLLPKEVNKSERINFASAFKMQRSGTR
;
A
#
# COMPACT_ATOMS: atom_id res chain seq x y z
N MET A 1 -22.88 6.37 51.65
CA MET A 1 -21.54 6.56 51.04
C MET A 1 -21.62 7.76 50.11
N SER A 2 -20.74 8.75 50.23
CA SER A 2 -20.81 9.97 49.40
C SER A 2 -20.64 9.63 47.93
N MET A 3 -21.64 9.91 47.10
CA MET A 3 -21.67 9.59 45.66
C MET A 3 -20.43 10.12 44.93
N ARG A 4 -19.87 11.24 45.39
CA ARG A 4 -18.61 11.82 44.90
C ARG A 4 -17.41 10.87 45.11
N LYS A 5 -17.33 10.21 46.26
CA LYS A 5 -16.23 9.27 46.58
C LYS A 5 -16.30 8.04 45.69
N THR A 6 -17.50 7.52 45.47
CA THR A 6 -17.73 6.38 44.56
C THR A 6 -17.35 6.75 43.12
N LEU A 7 -17.75 7.93 42.65
CA LEU A 7 -17.42 8.43 41.31
C LEU A 7 -15.92 8.62 41.11
N SER A 8 -15.21 9.13 42.12
CA SER A 8 -13.74 9.23 42.10
C SER A 8 -13.06 7.86 42.06
N ILE A 9 -13.55 6.87 42.81
CA ILE A 9 -13.02 5.49 42.77
C ILE A 9 -13.21 4.88 41.38
N VAL A 10 -14.40 5.05 40.79
CA VAL A 10 -14.72 4.48 39.47
C VAL A 10 -13.85 5.12 38.40
N LEU A 11 -13.69 6.46 38.42
CA LEU A 11 -12.84 7.16 37.47
C LEU A 11 -11.38 6.69 37.57
N LEU A 12 -10.86 6.57 38.80
CA LEU A 12 -9.50 6.07 39.02
C LEU A 12 -9.33 4.66 38.43
N PHE A 13 -10.31 3.78 38.64
CA PHE A 13 -10.28 2.42 38.12
C PHE A 13 -10.30 2.37 36.59
N VAL A 14 -11.13 3.20 35.96
CA VAL A 14 -11.19 3.34 34.49
C VAL A 14 -9.85 3.81 33.94
N VAL A 15 -9.22 4.81 34.58
CA VAL A 15 -7.90 5.31 34.17
C VAL A 15 -6.86 4.20 34.24
N ILE A 16 -6.81 3.43 35.33
CA ILE A 16 -5.86 2.33 35.51
C ILE A 16 -6.02 1.26 34.43
N ILE A 17 -7.25 0.81 34.16
CA ILE A 17 -7.53 -0.19 33.12
C ILE A 17 -7.15 0.35 31.74
N THR A 18 -7.47 1.61 31.46
CA THR A 18 -7.15 2.25 30.17
C THR A 18 -5.64 2.33 29.97
N SER A 19 -4.89 2.75 30.99
CA SER A 19 -3.43 2.79 30.96
C SER A 19 -2.84 1.40 30.70
N PHE A 20 -3.31 0.38 31.41
CA PHE A 20 -2.86 -0.99 31.17
C PHE A 20 -3.15 -1.44 29.74
N ARG A 21 -4.33 -1.07 29.21
CA ARG A 21 -4.70 -1.39 27.83
C ARG A 21 -3.80 -0.72 26.79
N VAL A 22 -3.45 0.55 27.02
CA VAL A 22 -2.54 1.31 26.16
C VAL A 22 -1.14 0.69 26.21
N ILE A 23 -0.64 0.34 27.40
CA ILE A 23 0.67 -0.33 27.56
C ILE A 23 0.67 -1.66 26.80
N TRP A 24 -0.37 -2.47 26.96
CA TRP A 24 -0.50 -3.73 26.21
C TRP A 24 -0.49 -3.53 24.70
N TYR A 25 -1.21 -2.52 24.21
CA TYR A 25 -1.24 -2.18 22.78
C TYR A 25 0.14 -1.77 22.28
N ILE A 26 0.83 -0.86 22.98
CA ILE A 26 2.18 -0.40 22.60
C ILE A 26 3.19 -1.54 22.63
N SER A 27 3.12 -2.46 23.59
CA SER A 27 4.01 -3.63 23.66
C SER A 27 3.75 -4.65 22.55
N LEU A 28 2.53 -4.68 21.98
CA LEU A 28 2.17 -5.55 20.86
C LEU A 28 2.40 -4.87 19.51
N LEU A 29 2.58 -3.54 19.49
CA LEU A 29 3.00 -2.85 18.28
C LEU A 29 4.48 -3.19 18.04
N PRO A 30 4.83 -3.75 16.88
CA PRO A 30 6.24 -3.94 16.53
C PRO A 30 6.88 -2.56 16.45
N LEU A 31 7.60 -2.17 17.50
CA LEU A 31 8.15 -0.82 17.70
C LEU A 31 9.05 -0.34 16.55
N HIS A 32 9.56 -1.26 15.74
CA HIS A 32 10.53 -0.99 14.68
C HIS A 32 10.23 -1.81 13.44
N GLN A 33 8.97 -1.88 13.02
CA GLN A 33 8.73 -2.47 11.72
C GLN A 33 9.22 -1.51 10.62
N PRO A 34 10.18 -1.93 9.77
CA PRO A 34 10.61 -1.14 8.62
C PRO A 34 9.50 -1.11 7.57
N PHE A 35 9.40 0.01 6.87
CA PHE A 35 8.55 0.13 5.69
C PHE A 35 9.34 -0.30 4.45
N ALA A 36 8.65 -0.80 3.43
CA ALA A 36 9.30 -1.05 2.14
C ALA A 36 9.69 0.30 1.50
N GLU A 37 10.97 0.49 1.22
CA GLU A 37 11.49 1.63 0.47
C GLU A 37 12.03 1.13 -0.88
N GLN A 38 11.58 1.75 -1.98
CA GLN A 38 12.00 1.39 -3.34
C GLN A 38 11.81 -0.10 -3.68
N GLY A 39 10.79 -0.76 -3.12
CA GLY A 39 10.52 -2.17 -3.33
C GLY A 39 11.35 -3.13 -2.48
N VAL A 40 12.21 -2.62 -1.58
CA VAL A 40 13.00 -3.44 -0.65
C VAL A 40 12.49 -3.26 0.77
N LEU A 41 12.15 -4.36 1.43
CA LEU A 41 11.81 -4.41 2.84
C LEU A 41 12.92 -5.15 3.58
N ASP A 42 13.76 -4.41 4.30
CA ASP A 42 14.84 -5.00 5.08
C ASP A 42 14.31 -5.57 6.40
N LEU A 43 14.21 -6.90 6.50
CA LEU A 43 13.80 -7.60 7.72
C LEU A 43 15.00 -8.17 8.49
N SER A 44 16.23 -7.83 8.12
CA SER A 44 17.44 -8.44 8.68
C SER A 44 17.62 -8.16 10.18
N GLU A 45 17.16 -6.99 10.62
CA GLU A 45 17.18 -6.59 12.03
C GLU A 45 15.88 -6.99 12.77
N PHE A 46 14.89 -7.53 12.07
CA PHE A 46 13.60 -7.90 12.65
C PHE A 46 13.61 -9.35 13.15
N SER A 47 13.40 -9.56 14.45
CA SER A 47 13.26 -10.90 15.01
C SER A 47 11.89 -11.48 14.66
N LEU A 48 11.81 -12.26 13.58
CA LEU A 48 10.62 -13.03 13.23
C LEU A 48 10.39 -14.13 14.30
N SER A 49 9.64 -13.83 15.36
CA SER A 49 9.09 -14.89 16.20
C SER A 49 7.85 -15.46 15.50
N ASP A 50 7.55 -16.75 15.70
CA ASP A 50 6.40 -17.46 15.08
C ASP A 50 5.02 -16.80 15.30
N LYS A 51 4.96 -15.76 16.15
CA LYS A 51 3.74 -15.02 16.51
C LYS A 51 3.70 -13.60 15.94
N ASP A 52 4.77 -13.15 15.30
CA ASP A 52 4.91 -11.77 14.83
C ASP A 52 4.46 -11.67 13.37
N SER A 53 3.42 -10.86 13.12
CA SER A 53 2.97 -10.55 11.77
C SER A 53 3.76 -9.37 11.21
N VAL A 54 4.35 -9.53 10.03
CA VAL A 54 5.01 -8.45 9.30
C VAL A 54 4.01 -7.77 8.35
N VAL A 55 3.77 -6.49 8.56
CA VAL A 55 2.98 -5.62 7.66
C VAL A 55 3.79 -5.22 6.42
N LEU A 56 3.37 -5.57 5.22
CA LEU A 56 4.10 -5.25 3.98
C LEU A 56 3.83 -3.82 3.47
N ASP A 57 3.66 -2.86 4.37
CA ASP A 57 3.33 -1.48 4.01
C ASP A 57 4.57 -0.77 3.46
N GLY A 58 4.37 0.05 2.43
CA GLY A 58 5.44 0.81 1.79
C GLY A 58 5.30 0.91 0.29
N GLU A 59 6.40 1.32 -0.35
CA GLU A 59 6.51 1.49 -1.80
C GLU A 59 7.02 0.20 -2.46
N TRP A 60 6.24 -0.31 -3.40
CA TRP A 60 6.51 -1.56 -4.10
C TRP A 60 6.57 -1.34 -5.61
N SER A 61 7.53 -2.00 -6.26
CA SER A 61 7.56 -2.11 -7.73
C SER A 61 6.48 -3.09 -8.18
N PHE A 62 5.56 -2.60 -9.00
CA PHE A 62 4.40 -3.32 -9.51
C PHE A 62 4.44 -3.40 -11.03
N TYR A 63 4.26 -4.61 -11.55
CA TYR A 63 4.30 -4.91 -12.98
C TYR A 63 2.91 -5.33 -13.44
N PRO A 64 2.04 -4.38 -13.84
CA PRO A 64 0.69 -4.70 -14.29
C PRO A 64 0.72 -5.57 -15.54
N ASN A 65 -0.12 -6.62 -15.57
CA ASN A 65 -0.23 -7.57 -16.68
C ASN A 65 1.01 -8.45 -16.91
N ALA A 66 1.95 -8.48 -15.98
CA ALA A 66 3.08 -9.39 -15.98
C ALA A 66 2.91 -10.41 -14.84
N PHE A 67 3.12 -11.69 -15.15
CA PHE A 67 3.28 -12.73 -14.14
C PHE A 67 4.74 -13.18 -14.18
N ALA A 68 5.57 -12.59 -13.34
CA ALA A 68 6.99 -12.91 -13.28
C ALA A 68 7.25 -13.96 -12.20
N THR A 69 7.92 -15.04 -12.60
CA THR A 69 8.47 -16.05 -11.68
C THR A 69 9.95 -15.81 -11.42
N THR A 70 10.63 -15.09 -12.32
CA THR A 70 12.04 -14.70 -12.23
C THR A 70 12.22 -13.25 -12.69
N GLU A 71 13.25 -12.58 -12.16
CA GLU A 71 13.55 -11.16 -12.48
C GLU A 71 13.87 -10.95 -13.96
N ASP A 72 14.46 -11.94 -14.64
CA ASP A 72 14.77 -11.86 -16.07
C ASP A 72 13.52 -11.64 -16.95
N GLN A 73 12.33 -12.06 -16.46
CA GLN A 73 11.06 -11.89 -17.17
C GLN A 73 10.50 -10.46 -17.07
N LEU A 74 11.06 -9.64 -16.17
CA LEU A 74 10.67 -8.26 -15.95
C LEU A 74 11.45 -7.28 -16.84
N ILE A 75 12.48 -7.75 -17.56
CA ILE A 75 13.29 -6.92 -18.46
C ILE A 75 12.39 -6.38 -19.60
N GLY A 76 12.18 -5.06 -19.61
CA GLY A 76 11.35 -4.37 -20.60
C GLY A 76 9.86 -4.29 -20.27
N GLN A 77 9.43 -4.78 -19.10
CA GLN A 77 8.06 -4.59 -18.59
C GLN A 77 7.86 -3.17 -18.04
N GLU A 78 6.62 -2.69 -18.05
CA GLU A 78 6.25 -1.38 -17.49
C GLU A 78 6.25 -1.47 -15.97
N GLU A 79 7.30 -0.94 -15.32
CA GLU A 79 7.40 -0.87 -13.87
C GLU A 79 6.63 0.35 -13.32
N LYS A 80 5.81 0.13 -12.29
CA LYS A 80 5.11 1.21 -11.57
C LYS A 80 5.33 1.09 -10.07
N THR A 81 5.71 2.17 -9.42
CA THR A 81 5.77 2.23 -7.96
C THR A 81 4.37 2.44 -7.38
N ILE A 82 3.94 1.56 -6.48
CA ILE A 82 2.65 1.66 -5.77
C ILE A 82 2.85 1.65 -4.26
N LYS A 83 1.97 2.34 -3.54
CA LYS A 83 1.92 2.29 -2.07
C LYS A 83 0.93 1.22 -1.61
N VAL A 84 1.38 0.22 -0.87
CA VAL A 84 0.54 -0.81 -0.24
C VAL A 84 0.19 -0.31 1.18
N PRO A 85 -1.06 -0.46 1.67
CA PRO A 85 -2.12 -1.38 1.24
C PRO A 85 -3.15 -0.79 0.25
N LEU A 86 -2.79 0.18 -0.59
CA LEU A 86 -3.72 0.72 -1.60
C LEU A 86 -4.16 -0.39 -2.58
N GLY A 87 -5.45 -0.41 -2.93
CA GLY A 87 -6.01 -1.40 -3.84
C GLY A 87 -5.38 -1.34 -5.24
N TRP A 88 -4.77 -2.45 -5.66
CA TRP A 88 -4.05 -2.56 -6.93
C TRP A 88 -4.95 -2.29 -8.15
N ASN A 89 -6.25 -2.62 -8.02
CA ASN A 89 -7.25 -2.38 -9.05
C ASN A 89 -7.37 -0.89 -9.45
N LYS A 90 -7.10 0.05 -8.55
CA LYS A 90 -7.17 1.49 -8.85
C LYS A 90 -5.99 1.94 -9.71
N VAL A 91 -4.83 1.30 -9.56
CA VAL A 91 -3.61 1.63 -10.31
C VAL A 91 -3.65 0.99 -11.71
N SER A 92 -4.20 -0.21 -11.84
CA SER A 92 -4.37 -0.90 -13.13
C SER A 92 -5.35 -0.19 -14.08
N LEU A 93 -6.27 0.61 -13.53
CA LEU A 93 -7.29 1.34 -14.30
C LEU A 93 -6.83 2.73 -14.75
N LEU A 94 -5.65 3.18 -14.33
CA LEU A 94 -5.10 4.42 -14.88
C LEU A 94 -4.86 4.21 -16.38
N PRO A 95 -5.52 4.99 -17.26
CA PRO A 95 -5.28 4.90 -18.68
C PRO A 95 -3.78 5.00 -18.90
N LYS A 96 -3.21 4.03 -19.64
CA LYS A 96 -1.87 4.22 -20.22
C LYS A 96 -1.91 5.60 -20.84
N GLU A 97 -1.11 6.54 -20.32
CA GLU A 97 -0.92 7.87 -20.89
C GLU A 97 -0.74 7.67 -22.39
N VAL A 98 -1.81 7.91 -23.15
CA VAL A 98 -1.83 7.59 -24.57
C VAL A 98 -0.81 8.53 -25.16
N ASN A 99 0.33 7.97 -25.55
CA ASN A 99 1.45 8.72 -26.07
C ASN A 99 0.93 9.72 -27.09
N LYS A 100 1.17 11.01 -26.85
CA LYS A 100 0.65 12.09 -27.67
C LYS A 100 1.00 11.89 -29.15
N SER A 101 2.11 11.22 -29.46
CA SER A 101 2.50 10.88 -30.84
C SER A 101 1.60 9.81 -31.48
N GLU A 102 1.11 8.82 -30.72
CA GLU A 102 0.16 7.82 -31.21
C GLU A 102 -1.20 8.45 -31.49
N ARG A 103 -1.67 9.37 -30.64
CA ARG A 103 -2.96 10.07 -30.85
C ARG A 103 -3.01 10.83 -32.19
N ILE A 104 -1.89 11.40 -32.62
CA ILE A 104 -1.79 12.15 -33.88
C ILE A 104 -1.87 11.19 -35.09
N ASN A 105 -1.26 10.00 -34.99
CA ASN A 105 -1.32 8.99 -36.04
C ASN A 105 -2.73 8.40 -36.18
N PHE A 106 -3.43 8.12 -35.06
CA PHE A 106 -4.81 7.64 -35.09
C PHE A 106 -5.76 8.68 -35.68
N ALA A 107 -5.66 9.95 -35.25
CA ALA A 107 -6.51 11.02 -35.79
C ALA A 107 -6.33 11.19 -37.32
N SER A 108 -5.10 11.04 -37.80
CA SER A 108 -4.77 11.13 -39.23
C SER A 108 -5.31 9.91 -40.01
N ALA A 109 -5.20 8.71 -39.46
CA ALA A 109 -5.76 7.49 -40.06
C ALA A 109 -7.29 7.54 -40.18
N PHE A 110 -7.98 8.04 -39.15
CA PHE A 110 -9.44 8.21 -39.19
C PHE A 110 -9.88 9.32 -40.14
N LYS A 111 -9.11 10.40 -40.26
CA LYS A 111 -9.39 11.49 -41.20
C LYS A 111 -9.22 11.04 -42.65
N MET A 112 -8.23 10.19 -42.92
CA MET A 112 -7.98 9.62 -44.24
C MET A 112 -9.07 8.62 -44.68
N GLN A 113 -9.59 7.81 -43.75
CA GLN A 113 -10.67 6.85 -44.04
C GLN A 113 -12.04 7.53 -44.31
N ARG A 114 -12.32 8.69 -43.72
CA ARG A 114 -13.55 9.47 -44.00
C ARG A 114 -13.54 10.26 -45.30
N SER A 115 -12.37 10.49 -45.90
CA SER A 115 -12.24 11.26 -47.15
C SER A 115 -12.44 10.42 -48.43
N GLY A 116 -12.70 9.11 -48.29
CA GLY A 116 -12.78 8.15 -49.40
C GLY A 116 -14.18 7.69 -49.81
N THR A 117 -15.25 8.23 -49.23
CA THR A 117 -16.63 7.90 -49.64
C THR A 117 -17.35 9.17 -50.08
N ARG A 118 -17.35 9.35 -51.42
CA ARG A 118 -18.21 10.18 -52.29
C ARG A 118 -18.95 11.36 -51.69
#